data_AF-A0A3D1I8Y9-F1
#
_entry.id   AF-A0A3D1I8Y9-F1
#
_cell.length_a   1.000
_cell.length_b   1.000
_cell.length_c   1.000
_cell.angle_alpha   90.00
_cell.angle_beta   90.00
_cell.angle_gamma   90.00
#
_symmetry.space_group_name_H-M   'P 1'
#
loop_
_entity.id
_entity.type
_entity.pdbx_description
1 polymer ?
#
loop_
_entity_poly.entity_id
_entity_poly.type
_entity_poly.pdbx_seq_one_letter_code
_entity_poly.pdbx_strand_id
1 'polypeptide(L)'
;GPSALDWTGEESIEGQPAVKPWWEVEEEEAVRCLDATLWCPANLGYFRGGGFSTDFQTKAPMPVTMSRLNLVGGLGPVLQIAEGWVVELPREIHDRLDARTDPTWPTTWFVPRITGTGPFRDVYTVMANWGANHGSICYGHVGADLVTLASMLRIPVDMHNVEETALFRPAVWSRFGALDPQGADFRACALYGPLYG
;
A
#
# COMPACT_ATOMS: atom_id res chain seq x y z
N GLY A 1 -9.71 -6.84 12.96
CA GLY A 1 -9.65 -5.42 13.27
C GLY A 1 -10.60 -4.70 12.33
N PRO A 2 -10.40 -3.41 12.07
CA PRO A 2 -11.15 -2.68 11.06
C PRO A 2 -10.39 -2.62 9.72
N SER A 3 -11.12 -2.72 8.62
CA SER A 3 -10.70 -2.26 7.29
C SER A 3 -11.91 -1.65 6.57
N ALA A 4 -11.69 -0.78 5.58
CA ALA A 4 -12.79 -0.27 4.75
C ALA A 4 -13.39 -1.41 3.91
N LEU A 5 -14.72 -1.49 3.83
CA LEU A 5 -15.40 -2.65 3.23
C LEU A 5 -15.26 -2.71 1.70
N ASP A 6 -14.90 -1.59 1.07
CA ASP A 6 -14.52 -1.48 -0.33
C ASP A 6 -13.39 -2.47 -0.66
N TRP A 7 -12.51 -2.76 0.32
CA TRP A 7 -11.42 -3.73 0.21
C TRP A 7 -11.85 -5.21 0.24
N THR A 8 -13.14 -5.50 0.31
CA THR A 8 -13.64 -6.82 -0.10
C THR A 8 -13.35 -7.08 -1.58
N GLY A 9 -13.30 -6.02 -2.41
CA GLY A 9 -13.13 -6.12 -3.86
C GLY A 9 -14.39 -6.58 -4.58
N GLU A 10 -15.57 -6.30 -4.01
CA GLU A 10 -16.88 -6.61 -4.61
C GLU A 10 -17.36 -5.56 -5.62
N GLU A 11 -16.73 -4.38 -5.60
CA GLU A 11 -16.79 -3.39 -6.67
C GLU A 11 -16.05 -3.87 -7.91
N SER A 12 -16.45 -3.39 -9.08
CA SER A 12 -15.83 -3.81 -10.34
C SER A 12 -15.52 -2.67 -11.31
N ILE A 13 -14.37 -2.79 -11.97
CA ILE A 13 -14.00 -2.00 -13.15
C ILE A 13 -13.73 -3.01 -14.27
N GLU A 14 -14.43 -2.88 -15.39
CA GLU A 14 -14.32 -3.82 -16.54
C GLU A 14 -14.50 -5.30 -16.15
N GLY A 15 -15.35 -5.55 -15.15
CA GLY A 15 -15.62 -6.90 -14.63
C GLY A 15 -14.51 -7.50 -13.76
N GLN A 16 -13.46 -6.75 -13.42
CA GLN A 16 -12.41 -7.15 -12.47
C GLN A 16 -12.64 -6.50 -11.09
N PRO A 17 -12.27 -7.17 -9.99
CA PRO A 17 -12.31 -6.59 -8.64
C PRO A 17 -11.59 -5.23 -8.56
N ALA A 18 -12.21 -4.24 -7.93
CA ALA A 18 -11.66 -2.90 -7.79
C ALA A 18 -12.01 -2.24 -6.46
N VAL A 19 -11.44 -1.05 -6.22
CA VAL A 19 -11.91 -0.06 -5.24
C VAL A 19 -12.08 1.25 -6.01
N LYS A 20 -13.30 1.79 -6.03
CA LYS A 20 -13.67 2.93 -6.86
C LYS A 20 -13.76 4.21 -6.05
N PRO A 21 -13.71 5.37 -6.72
CA PRO A 21 -14.20 6.60 -6.13
C PRO A 21 -15.68 6.47 -5.77
N TRP A 22 -16.09 7.02 -4.62
CA TRP A 22 -17.44 6.85 -4.08
C TRP A 22 -18.57 7.27 -5.05
N TRP A 23 -18.32 8.22 -5.95
CA TRP A 23 -19.31 8.69 -6.92
C TRP A 23 -19.52 7.74 -8.11
N GLU A 24 -18.71 6.69 -8.21
CA GLU A 24 -18.81 5.60 -9.20
C GLU A 24 -19.30 4.30 -8.58
N VAL A 25 -19.51 4.25 -7.26
CA VAL A 25 -19.99 3.05 -6.55
C VAL A 25 -21.50 2.95 -6.69
N GLU A 26 -21.98 1.83 -7.24
CA GLU A 26 -23.40 1.51 -7.35
C GLU A 26 -23.94 0.97 -6.01
N GLU A 27 -25.24 1.13 -5.76
CA GLU A 27 -25.87 0.65 -4.52
C GLU A 27 -25.69 -0.87 -4.35
N GLU A 28 -25.82 -1.63 -5.43
CA GLU A 28 -25.63 -3.08 -5.42
C GLU A 28 -24.18 -3.48 -5.11
N GLU A 29 -23.20 -2.66 -5.42
CA GLU A 29 -21.80 -2.90 -5.04
C GLU A 29 -21.58 -2.70 -3.54
N ALA A 30 -22.13 -1.61 -2.98
CA ALA A 30 -22.07 -1.36 -1.55
C ALA A 30 -22.72 -2.49 -0.75
N VAL A 31 -23.86 -3.02 -1.23
CA VAL A 31 -24.53 -4.19 -0.62
C VAL A 31 -23.63 -5.42 -0.70
N ARG A 32 -22.99 -5.71 -1.84
CA ARG A 32 -22.07 -6.84 -1.93
C ARG A 32 -20.86 -6.72 -0.99
N CYS A 33 -20.29 -5.53 -0.83
CA CYS A 33 -19.22 -5.29 0.15
C CYS A 33 -19.67 -5.62 1.58
N LEU A 34 -20.91 -5.26 1.94
CA LEU A 34 -21.49 -5.62 3.24
C LEU A 34 -21.72 -7.13 3.38
N ASP A 35 -22.30 -7.77 2.35
CA ASP A 35 -22.59 -9.21 2.34
C ASP A 35 -21.33 -10.08 2.38
N ALA A 36 -20.23 -9.60 1.81
CA ALA A 36 -18.92 -10.25 1.84
C ALA A 36 -18.18 -10.10 3.19
N THR A 37 -18.73 -9.31 4.12
CA THR A 37 -18.10 -9.02 5.41
C THR A 37 -18.79 -9.73 6.57
N LEU A 38 -18.01 -10.49 7.33
CA LEU A 38 -18.44 -11.03 8.62
C LEU A 38 -18.10 -10.05 9.75
N TRP A 39 -18.98 -9.97 10.74
CA TRP A 39 -18.79 -9.13 11.94
C TRP A 39 -18.44 -10.01 13.13
N CYS A 40 -17.14 -10.17 13.39
CA CYS A 40 -16.64 -11.11 14.40
C CYS A 40 -16.53 -10.44 15.77
N PRO A 41 -17.02 -11.05 16.86
CA PRO A 41 -16.79 -10.54 18.21
C PRO A 41 -15.30 -10.39 18.51
N ALA A 42 -14.92 -9.25 19.09
CA ALA A 42 -13.53 -8.95 19.42
C ALA A 42 -12.96 -9.97 20.43
N ASN A 43 -11.68 -10.34 20.23
CA ASN A 43 -10.97 -11.21 21.15
C ASN A 43 -10.80 -10.52 22.53
N LEU A 44 -11.51 -10.99 23.54
CA LEU A 44 -11.51 -10.41 24.89
C LEU A 44 -10.16 -10.49 25.61
N GLY A 45 -9.23 -11.33 25.15
CA GLY A 45 -7.84 -11.34 25.63
C GLY A 45 -7.10 -10.05 25.31
N TYR A 46 -7.42 -9.41 24.19
CA TYR A 46 -6.87 -8.13 23.74
C TYR A 46 -7.82 -6.95 24.02
N PHE A 47 -9.11 -7.12 23.72
CA PHE A 47 -10.14 -6.07 23.76
C PHE A 47 -11.16 -6.34 24.86
N ARG A 48 -10.82 -6.03 26.11
CA ARG A 48 -11.69 -6.33 27.28
C ARG A 48 -13.06 -5.66 27.25
N GLY A 49 -13.20 -4.55 26.51
CA GLY A 49 -14.47 -3.85 26.31
C GLY A 49 -15.38 -4.48 25.27
N GLY A 50 -14.96 -5.55 24.60
CA GLY A 50 -15.67 -6.13 23.45
C GLY A 50 -15.52 -5.29 22.19
N GLY A 51 -16.48 -5.43 21.27
CA GLY A 51 -16.49 -4.83 19.93
C GLY A 51 -16.67 -5.87 18.84
N PHE A 52 -16.73 -5.43 17.59
CA PHE A 52 -16.79 -6.30 16.41
C PHE A 52 -15.70 -5.91 15.42
N SER A 53 -14.93 -6.89 14.96
CA SER A 53 -14.04 -6.74 13.81
C SER A 53 -14.77 -7.07 12.53
N THR A 54 -14.28 -6.48 11.43
CA THR A 54 -14.66 -6.85 10.07
C THR A 54 -13.76 -7.98 9.62
N ASP A 55 -14.32 -9.05 9.09
CA ASP A 55 -13.61 -10.18 8.50
C ASP A 55 -14.07 -10.36 7.05
N PHE A 56 -13.12 -10.31 6.14
CA PHE A 56 -13.29 -10.57 4.71
C PHE A 56 -11.94 -10.93 4.10
N GLN A 57 -11.96 -11.55 2.93
CA GLN A 57 -10.78 -11.76 2.10
C GLN A 57 -10.86 -10.88 0.86
N THR A 58 -9.87 -10.01 0.64
CA THR A 58 -9.83 -9.15 -0.56
C THR A 58 -9.74 -10.01 -1.83
N LYS A 59 -10.64 -9.74 -2.79
CA LYS A 59 -10.64 -10.42 -4.10
C LYS A 59 -9.43 -10.05 -4.95
N ALA A 60 -9.00 -11.03 -5.75
CA ALA A 60 -7.95 -10.91 -6.76
C ALA A 60 -8.53 -11.17 -8.17
N PRO A 61 -7.83 -10.80 -9.24
CA PRO A 61 -6.63 -9.97 -9.25
C PRO A 61 -6.96 -8.50 -9.02
N MET A 62 -6.16 -7.82 -8.20
CA MET A 62 -6.31 -6.38 -7.98
C MET A 62 -4.94 -5.70 -7.97
N PRO A 63 -4.63 -4.78 -8.91
CA PRO A 63 -3.40 -4.00 -8.83
C PRO A 63 -3.49 -3.06 -7.63
N VAL A 64 -2.41 -2.98 -6.85
CA VAL A 64 -2.36 -2.13 -5.66
C VAL A 64 -0.99 -1.52 -5.46
N THR A 65 -0.97 -0.39 -4.77
CA THR A 65 0.25 0.25 -4.29
C THR A 65 0.20 0.30 -2.77
N MET A 66 1.16 -0.35 -2.11
CA MET A 66 1.38 -0.17 -0.68
C MET A 66 2.34 1.00 -0.47
N SER A 67 2.03 1.89 0.45
CA SER A 67 2.85 3.06 0.78
C SER A 67 2.98 3.28 2.29
N ARG A 68 4.07 3.93 2.69
CA ARG A 68 4.31 4.30 4.09
C ARG A 68 5.19 5.53 4.21
N LEU A 69 4.71 6.51 4.97
CA LEU A 69 5.53 7.61 5.45
C LEU A 69 6.18 7.22 6.80
N ASN A 70 7.48 7.45 6.93
CA ASN A 70 8.22 7.27 8.18
C ASN A 70 8.94 8.58 8.54
N LEU A 71 9.12 8.84 9.84
CA LEU A 71 9.91 9.97 10.34
C LEU A 71 11.25 9.43 10.86
N VAL A 72 12.35 9.82 10.23
CA VAL A 72 13.70 9.37 10.57
C VAL A 72 14.47 10.48 11.28
N GLY A 73 15.04 10.18 12.44
CA GLY A 73 15.81 11.15 13.23
C GLY A 73 17.00 11.72 12.43
N GLY A 74 17.07 13.04 12.33
CA GLY A 74 18.13 13.74 11.58
C GLY A 74 17.92 13.83 10.06
N LEU A 75 16.94 13.11 9.51
CA LEU A 75 16.61 13.13 8.08
C LEU A 75 15.24 13.77 7.80
N GLY A 76 14.25 13.53 8.67
CA GLY A 76 12.87 13.99 8.49
C GLY A 76 11.96 12.92 7.86
N PRO A 77 10.87 13.32 7.18
CA PRO A 77 9.96 12.37 6.54
C PRO A 77 10.59 11.67 5.34
N VAL A 78 10.34 10.37 5.20
CA VAL A 78 10.70 9.55 4.02
C VAL A 78 9.50 8.73 3.58
N LEU A 79 9.36 8.50 2.27
CA LEU A 79 8.26 7.74 1.68
C LEU A 79 8.75 6.41 1.08
N GLN A 80 8.11 5.32 1.48
CA GLN A 80 8.26 3.99 0.89
C GLN A 80 7.05 3.65 0.03
N ILE A 81 7.27 3.03 -1.13
CA ILE A 81 6.26 2.66 -2.12
C ILE A 81 6.55 1.24 -2.63
N ALA A 82 5.56 0.36 -2.65
CA ALA A 82 5.66 -0.97 -3.23
C ALA A 82 4.41 -1.27 -4.07
N GLU A 83 4.53 -1.19 -5.40
CA GLU A 83 3.50 -1.65 -6.32
C GLU A 83 3.48 -3.17 -6.39
N GLY A 84 2.30 -3.75 -6.56
CA GLY A 84 2.12 -5.19 -6.67
C GLY A 84 0.67 -5.55 -6.92
N TRP A 85 0.28 -6.75 -6.54
CA TRP A 85 -1.06 -7.26 -6.76
C TRP A 85 -1.59 -7.98 -5.52
N VAL A 86 -2.90 -7.87 -5.31
CA VAL A 86 -3.63 -8.84 -4.50
C VAL A 86 -3.68 -10.15 -5.27
N VAL A 87 -3.41 -11.25 -4.58
CA VAL A 87 -3.47 -12.61 -5.11
C VAL A 87 -4.47 -13.45 -4.35
N GLU A 88 -5.03 -14.45 -5.01
CA GLU A 88 -5.86 -15.45 -4.37
C GLU A 88 -5.03 -16.71 -4.11
N LEU A 89 -5.14 -17.24 -2.89
CA LEU A 89 -4.56 -18.53 -2.54
C LEU A 89 -5.63 -19.62 -2.69
N PRO A 90 -5.24 -20.87 -3.06
CA PRO A 90 -6.14 -22.00 -2.94
C PRO A 90 -6.76 -22.06 -1.54
N ARG A 91 -8.07 -22.29 -1.45
CA ARG A 91 -8.84 -22.20 -0.20
C ARG A 91 -8.19 -22.92 0.98
N GLU A 92 -7.75 -24.17 0.79
CA GLU A 92 -7.08 -24.94 1.85
C GLU A 92 -5.80 -24.26 2.39
N ILE A 93 -5.06 -23.58 1.52
CA ILE A 93 -3.85 -22.85 1.91
C ILE A 93 -4.23 -21.58 2.67
N HIS A 94 -5.20 -20.81 2.18
CA HIS A 94 -5.72 -19.63 2.89
C HIS A 94 -6.20 -20.01 4.29
N ASP A 95 -7.13 -20.98 4.40
CA ASP A 95 -7.72 -21.41 5.67
C ASP A 95 -6.64 -21.80 6.70
N ARG A 96 -5.59 -22.51 6.26
CA ARG A 96 -4.49 -22.93 7.14
C ARG A 96 -3.60 -21.77 7.62
N LEU A 97 -3.36 -20.77 6.78
CA LEU A 97 -2.53 -19.62 7.15
C LEU A 97 -3.31 -18.62 8.01
N ASP A 98 -4.58 -18.39 7.66
CA ASP A 98 -5.48 -17.46 8.33
C ASP A 98 -5.80 -17.92 9.76
N ALA A 99 -6.15 -19.21 9.94
CA ALA A 99 -6.41 -19.81 11.24
C ALA A 99 -5.21 -19.77 12.20
N ARG A 100 -3.99 -19.60 11.67
CA ARG A 100 -2.73 -19.52 12.45
C ARG A 100 -2.27 -18.09 12.72
N THR A 101 -2.98 -17.11 12.19
CA THR A 101 -2.68 -15.68 12.35
C THR A 101 -3.77 -15.03 13.19
N ASP A 102 -4.84 -14.52 12.57
CA ASP A 102 -5.99 -13.92 13.26
C ASP A 102 -7.26 -14.07 12.38
N PRO A 103 -8.00 -15.18 12.48
CA PRO A 103 -9.12 -15.51 11.58
C PRO A 103 -10.41 -14.71 11.85
N THR A 104 -10.28 -13.58 12.55
CA THR A 104 -11.41 -12.66 12.82
C THR A 104 -11.14 -11.28 12.22
N TRP A 105 -10.02 -11.14 11.51
CA TRP A 105 -9.50 -9.89 10.98
C TRP A 105 -9.45 -9.98 9.45
N PRO A 106 -9.58 -8.85 8.74
CA PRO A 106 -9.64 -8.88 7.29
C PRO A 106 -8.26 -9.20 6.69
N THR A 107 -8.24 -9.99 5.63
CA THR A 107 -7.02 -10.53 5.02
C THR A 107 -6.89 -10.09 3.57
N THR A 108 -5.72 -9.53 3.24
CA THR A 108 -5.30 -9.21 1.86
C THR A 108 -3.95 -9.89 1.60
N TRP A 109 -3.90 -10.85 0.67
CA TRP A 109 -2.65 -11.48 0.26
C TRP A 109 -1.98 -10.65 -0.82
N PHE A 110 -0.84 -10.03 -0.49
CA PHE A 110 -0.13 -9.11 -1.38
C PHE A 110 1.17 -9.71 -1.91
N VAL A 111 1.42 -9.53 -3.22
CA VAL A 111 2.69 -9.86 -3.86
C VAL A 111 3.29 -8.60 -4.51
N PRO A 112 4.45 -8.09 -4.02
CA PRO A 112 5.10 -6.94 -4.63
C PRO A 112 5.73 -7.29 -5.98
N ARG A 113 5.73 -6.33 -6.91
CA ARG A 113 6.54 -6.41 -8.13
C ARG A 113 8.02 -6.38 -7.76
N ILE A 114 8.74 -7.45 -8.07
CA ILE A 114 10.19 -7.55 -7.85
C ILE A 114 10.96 -7.03 -9.06
N THR A 115 12.11 -6.39 -8.80
CA THR A 115 13.02 -5.86 -9.83
C THR A 115 14.32 -6.66 -9.92
N GLY A 116 14.56 -7.58 -8.96
CA GLY A 116 15.79 -8.35 -8.88
C GLY A 116 16.98 -7.60 -8.26
N THR A 117 16.78 -6.36 -7.82
CA THR A 117 17.84 -5.52 -7.24
C THR A 117 17.34 -4.73 -6.02
N GLY A 118 18.29 -4.28 -5.18
CA GLY A 118 17.99 -3.39 -4.05
C GLY A 118 16.90 -3.95 -3.11
N PRO A 119 16.04 -3.07 -2.56
CA PRO A 119 14.93 -3.46 -1.69
C PRO A 119 13.87 -4.38 -2.36
N PHE A 120 13.90 -4.50 -3.69
CA PHE A 120 12.96 -5.30 -4.49
C PHE A 120 13.63 -6.50 -5.16
N ARG A 121 14.73 -6.99 -4.59
CA ARG A 121 15.40 -8.21 -5.06
C ARG A 121 14.49 -9.44 -4.98
N ASP A 122 13.79 -9.58 -3.85
CA ASP A 122 12.86 -10.67 -3.55
C ASP A 122 11.81 -10.19 -2.54
N VAL A 123 10.73 -10.95 -2.37
CA VAL A 123 9.60 -10.58 -1.49
C VAL A 123 10.03 -10.41 -0.03
N TYR A 124 10.96 -11.27 0.44
CA TYR A 124 11.51 -11.15 1.79
C TYR A 124 12.22 -9.80 1.99
N THR A 125 13.02 -9.38 1.00
CA THR A 125 13.76 -8.13 1.05
C THR A 125 12.82 -6.92 1.09
N VAL A 126 11.69 -6.97 0.39
CA VAL A 126 10.66 -5.93 0.49
C VAL A 126 10.16 -5.80 1.92
N MET A 127 9.77 -6.91 2.55
CA MET A 127 9.31 -6.91 3.95
C MET A 127 10.40 -6.44 4.92
N ALA A 128 11.64 -6.91 4.74
CA ALA A 128 12.76 -6.58 5.61
C ALA A 128 13.18 -5.11 5.56
N ASN A 129 12.89 -4.41 4.46
CA ASN A 129 13.18 -2.97 4.31
C ASN A 129 11.98 -2.07 4.62
N TRP A 130 10.79 -2.64 4.88
CA TRP A 130 9.62 -1.85 5.25
C TRP A 130 9.81 -1.24 6.65
N GLY A 131 9.70 0.09 6.74
CA GLY A 131 10.15 0.87 7.89
C GLY A 131 9.19 0.89 9.09
N ALA A 132 8.06 0.17 9.02
CA ALA A 132 7.05 0.14 10.06
C ALA A 132 6.26 -1.18 10.07
N ASN A 133 5.47 -1.41 11.11
CA ASN A 133 4.55 -2.55 11.20
C ASN A 133 3.22 -2.32 10.43
N HIS A 134 2.99 -1.13 9.89
CA HIS A 134 1.79 -0.76 9.13
C HIS A 134 2.17 -0.31 7.72
N GLY A 135 1.24 -0.49 6.79
CA GLY A 135 1.25 0.10 5.45
C GLY A 135 -0.14 0.62 5.10
N SER A 136 -0.22 1.57 4.17
CA SER A 136 -1.48 1.98 3.55
C SER A 136 -1.52 1.42 2.14
N ILE A 137 -2.60 0.74 1.77
CA ILE A 137 -2.78 0.16 0.44
C ILE A 137 -3.83 1.00 -0.29
N CYS A 138 -3.55 1.35 -1.54
CA CYS A 138 -4.51 1.94 -2.47
C CYS A 138 -4.67 1.07 -3.72
N TYR A 139 -5.85 1.14 -4.34
CA TYR A 139 -6.13 0.48 -5.61
C TYR A 139 -5.36 1.16 -6.76
N GLY A 140 -4.89 0.34 -7.70
CA GLY A 140 -4.09 0.76 -8.85
C GLY A 140 -2.60 0.85 -8.58
N HIS A 141 -1.82 1.03 -9.65
CA HIS A 141 -0.38 1.30 -9.61
C HIS A 141 -0.13 2.81 -9.69
N VAL A 142 -0.29 3.47 -8.55
CA VAL A 142 -0.19 4.94 -8.41
C VAL A 142 1.17 5.41 -7.88
N GLY A 143 2.21 4.58 -7.98
CA GLY A 143 3.52 4.90 -7.42
C GLY A 143 4.16 6.14 -8.05
N ALA A 144 3.98 6.36 -9.36
CA ALA A 144 4.45 7.56 -10.05
C ALA A 144 3.78 8.85 -9.54
N ASP A 145 2.48 8.79 -9.23
CA ASP A 145 1.74 9.91 -8.66
C ASP A 145 2.27 10.24 -7.25
N LEU A 146 2.52 9.21 -6.44
CA LEU A 146 3.10 9.36 -5.10
C LEU A 146 4.51 9.94 -5.14
N VAL A 147 5.37 9.51 -6.08
CA VAL A 147 6.71 10.08 -6.29
C VAL A 147 6.60 11.56 -6.66
N THR A 148 5.70 11.90 -7.58
CA THR A 148 5.47 13.28 -8.02
C THR A 148 5.03 14.14 -6.84
N LEU A 149 4.01 13.69 -6.09
CA LEU A 149 3.51 14.37 -4.89
C LEU A 149 4.60 14.54 -3.83
N ALA A 150 5.37 13.48 -3.55
CA ALA A 150 6.46 13.52 -2.58
C ALA A 150 7.52 14.57 -2.96
N SER A 151 7.87 14.69 -4.26
CA SER A 151 8.79 15.73 -4.73
C SER A 151 8.23 17.15 -4.56
N MET A 152 6.92 17.35 -4.77
CA MET A 152 6.27 18.63 -4.48
C MET A 152 6.28 18.95 -2.99
N LEU A 153 6.31 17.95 -2.12
CA LEU A 153 6.37 18.13 -0.66
C LEU A 153 7.79 18.08 -0.10
N ARG A 154 8.79 17.85 -0.95
CA ARG A 154 10.21 17.68 -0.59
C ARG A 154 10.42 16.53 0.42
N ILE A 155 9.68 15.44 0.21
CA ILE A 155 9.81 14.19 0.95
C ILE A 155 10.62 13.22 0.06
N PRO A 156 11.84 12.82 0.45
CA PRO A 156 12.60 11.84 -0.32
C PRO A 156 11.90 10.47 -0.32
N VAL A 157 11.96 9.80 -1.46
CA VAL A 157 11.47 8.42 -1.63
C VAL A 157 12.64 7.45 -1.46
N ASP A 158 12.69 6.76 -0.32
CA ASP A 158 13.84 5.91 0.06
C ASP A 158 13.71 4.46 -0.43
N MET A 159 12.51 4.04 -0.83
CA MET A 159 12.23 2.72 -1.38
C MET A 159 11.07 2.78 -2.39
N HIS A 160 11.32 2.44 -3.66
CA HIS A 160 10.24 2.23 -4.64
C HIS A 160 10.61 1.20 -5.73
N ASN A 161 9.60 0.58 -6.34
CA ASN A 161 9.72 -0.30 -7.52
C ASN A 161 9.01 0.25 -8.77
N VAL A 162 8.69 1.55 -8.74
CA VAL A 162 8.15 2.29 -9.89
C VAL A 162 9.20 2.32 -11.01
N GLU A 163 8.74 2.14 -12.24
CA GLU A 163 9.57 2.12 -13.43
C GLU A 163 10.19 3.51 -13.70
N GLU A 164 11.45 3.55 -14.11
CA GLU A 164 12.22 4.80 -14.20
C GLU A 164 11.60 5.82 -15.16
N THR A 165 11.03 5.37 -16.29
CA THR A 165 10.44 6.30 -17.27
C THR A 165 9.12 6.93 -16.81
N ALA A 166 8.49 6.37 -15.78
CA ALA A 166 7.29 6.93 -15.16
C ALA A 166 7.60 7.96 -14.07
N LEU A 167 8.86 8.08 -13.61
CA LEU A 167 9.23 9.01 -12.55
C LEU A 167 9.16 10.45 -13.06
N PHE A 168 8.29 11.25 -12.44
CA PHE A 168 8.14 12.66 -12.75
C PHE A 168 8.38 13.52 -11.52
N ARG A 169 9.31 14.47 -11.63
CA ARG A 169 9.71 15.42 -10.57
C ARG A 169 9.99 16.78 -11.22
N PRO A 170 10.03 17.88 -10.45
CA PRO A 170 10.42 19.18 -11.00
C PRO A 170 11.79 19.10 -11.69
N ALA A 171 11.92 19.71 -12.87
CA ALA A 171 13.10 19.55 -13.74
C ALA A 171 14.44 19.85 -13.04
N VAL A 172 14.43 20.68 -11.99
CA VAL A 172 15.62 21.02 -11.21
C VAL A 172 16.23 19.81 -10.47
N TRP A 173 15.47 18.75 -10.17
CA TRP A 173 16.01 17.51 -9.57
C TRP A 173 17.16 16.93 -10.38
N SER A 174 17.09 17.01 -11.73
CA SER A 174 18.17 16.55 -12.62
C SER A 174 19.51 17.25 -12.36
N ARG A 175 19.50 18.48 -11.86
CA ARG A 175 20.71 19.27 -11.53
C ARG A 175 21.39 18.79 -10.26
N PHE A 176 20.67 18.06 -9.41
CA PHE A 176 21.23 17.39 -8.24
C PHE A 176 21.85 16.04 -8.56
N GLY A 177 21.66 15.50 -9.78
CA GLY A 177 22.31 14.25 -10.21
C GLY A 177 21.46 13.44 -11.19
N ALA A 178 21.51 13.77 -12.48
CA ALA A 178 20.74 13.05 -13.51
C ALA A 178 21.11 11.57 -13.68
N LEU A 179 22.33 11.17 -13.29
CA LEU A 179 22.81 9.78 -13.35
C LEU A 179 22.65 9.02 -12.02
N ASP A 180 22.07 9.67 -11.01
CA ASP A 180 21.82 9.12 -9.67
C ASP A 180 20.47 9.68 -9.17
N PRO A 181 19.32 9.20 -9.71
CA PRO A 181 18.01 9.77 -9.43
C PRO A 181 17.64 9.71 -7.94
N GLN A 182 18.02 8.62 -7.24
CA GLN A 182 17.75 8.49 -5.81
C GLN A 182 18.57 9.51 -5.02
N GLY A 183 19.89 9.59 -5.21
CA GLY A 183 20.68 10.57 -4.49
C GLY A 183 20.32 12.01 -4.86
N ALA A 184 19.89 12.27 -6.10
CA ALA A 184 19.37 13.56 -6.52
C ALA A 184 18.12 13.97 -5.73
N ASP A 185 17.21 13.02 -5.47
CA ASP A 185 16.01 13.24 -4.66
C ASP A 185 16.36 13.67 -3.23
N PHE A 186 17.26 12.92 -2.57
CA PHE A 186 17.73 13.26 -1.23
C PHE A 186 18.41 14.64 -1.17
N ARG A 187 19.29 14.94 -2.13
CA ARG A 187 19.99 16.24 -2.18
C ARG A 187 19.04 17.40 -2.44
N ALA A 188 18.07 17.24 -3.34
CA ALA A 188 17.07 18.25 -3.64
C ALA A 188 16.14 18.51 -2.45
N CYS A 189 15.60 17.44 -1.84
CA CYS A 189 14.74 17.54 -0.67
C CYS A 189 15.47 18.18 0.52
N ALA A 190 16.72 17.81 0.77
CA ALA A 190 17.54 18.40 1.83
C ALA A 190 17.82 19.90 1.59
N LEU A 191 18.10 20.32 0.34
CA LEU A 191 18.37 21.73 0.04
C LEU A 191 17.10 22.59 0.13
N TYR A 192 16.00 22.13 -0.45
CA TYR A 192 14.77 22.93 -0.54
C TYR A 192 13.93 22.91 0.75
N GLY A 193 14.05 21.87 1.56
CA GLY A 193 13.36 21.75 2.83
C GLY A 193 11.83 21.68 2.71
N PRO A 194 11.12 21.66 3.86
CA PRO A 194 9.66 21.59 3.90
C PRO A 194 9.03 22.84 3.28
N LEU A 195 7.86 22.67 2.65
CA LEU A 195 7.18 23.75 1.91
C LEU A 195 6.75 24.93 2.80
N TYR A 196 6.46 24.69 4.09
CA TYR A 196 5.86 25.69 4.98
C TYR A 196 6.72 26.06 6.19
N GLY A 197 7.98 25.61 6.24
CA GLY A 197 8.90 25.84 7.36
C GLY A 197 8.83 24.77 8.45
#